data_AF-A0A7R9QIC1-F1
#
_entry.id   AF-A0A7R9QIC1-F1
#
_cell.length_a   1.000
_cell.length_b   1.000
_cell.length_c   1.000
_cell.angle_alpha   90.00
_cell.angle_beta   90.00
_cell.angle_gamma   90.00
#
_symmetry.space_group_name_H-M   'P 1'
#
loop_
_entity.id
_entity.type
_entity.pdbx_description
1 polymer ?
#
loop_
_entity_poly.entity_id
_entity_poly.type
_entity_poly.pdbx_seq_one_letter_code
_entity_poly.pdbx_strand_id
1 'polypeptide(L)'
;FPFLPTLVAVYSHLPVSQTRTQSSIRVFSGPGLASRLMANVYGMLLEEHLRKDVVMRSNLKSPEKPILSSLDSRIAEYNQWFTTFYKH
;
A
#
# COMPACT_ATOMS: atom_id res chain seq x y z
N PHE A 1 20.57 10.84 13.58
CA PHE A 1 19.59 9.74 13.58
C PHE A 1 20.07 8.51 12.78
N PRO A 2 21.27 7.92 13.01
CA PRO A 2 21.84 6.95 12.08
C PRO A 2 21.46 5.47 12.34
N PHE A 3 20.37 5.17 13.07
CA PHE A 3 20.04 3.80 13.47
C PHE A 3 18.59 3.38 13.21
N LEU A 4 17.84 4.12 12.39
CA LEU A 4 16.51 3.68 11.99
C LEU A 4 16.61 2.43 11.10
N PRO A 5 15.87 1.36 11.41
CA PRO A 5 15.86 0.18 10.55
C PRO A 5 15.30 0.56 9.19
N THR A 6 15.98 0.17 8.12
CA THR A 6 15.34 0.15 6.80
C THR A 6 14.21 -0.87 6.87
N LEU A 7 13.00 -0.46 6.50
CA LEU A 7 11.84 -1.33 6.43
C LEU A 7 11.40 -1.49 4.98
N VAL A 8 11.01 -2.70 4.62
CA VAL A 8 10.44 -3.04 3.32
C VAL A 8 9.04 -3.56 3.58
N ALA A 9 8.02 -2.84 3.11
CA ALA A 9 6.65 -3.31 3.12
C ALA A 9 6.29 -3.89 1.75
N VAL A 10 5.80 -5.12 1.73
CA VAL A 10 5.21 -5.77 0.57
C VAL A 10 3.70 -5.70 0.73
N TYR A 11 3.06 -4.96 -0.16
CA TYR A 11 1.60 -4.89 -0.26
C TYR A 11 1.15 -5.58 -1.55
N SER A 12 0.26 -6.56 -1.41
CA SER A 12 -0.30 -7.32 -2.53
C SER A 12 -1.80 -7.48 -2.39
N HIS A 13 -2.49 -7.56 -3.52
CA HIS A 13 -3.93 -7.80 -3.57
C HIS A 13 -4.25 -8.86 -4.63
N LEU A 14 -5.23 -9.70 -4.34
CA LEU A 14 -5.73 -10.74 -5.24
C LEU A 14 -7.25 -10.57 -5.38
N PRO A 15 -7.77 -10.33 -6.60
CA PRO A 15 -9.21 -10.30 -6.83
C PRO A 15 -9.79 -11.71 -6.63
N VAL A 16 -10.76 -11.84 -5.72
CA VAL A 16 -11.50 -13.08 -5.47
C VAL A 16 -12.79 -13.11 -6.29
N SER A 17 -13.41 -11.94 -6.48
CA SER A 17 -14.54 -11.70 -7.39
C SER A 17 -14.49 -10.26 -7.91
N GLN A 18 -15.45 -9.85 -8.76
CA GLN A 18 -15.56 -8.47 -9.22
C GLN A 18 -15.76 -7.44 -8.09
N THR A 19 -16.28 -7.88 -6.94
CA THR A 19 -16.61 -7.02 -5.79
C THR A 19 -15.80 -7.33 -4.55
N ARG A 20 -14.96 -8.38 -4.59
CA ARG A 20 -14.18 -8.83 -3.43
C ARG A 20 -12.72 -9.00 -3.79
N THR A 21 -11.86 -8.35 -3.01
CA THR A 21 -10.41 -8.46 -3.13
C THR A 21 -9.83 -8.89 -1.80
N GLN A 22 -8.92 -9.85 -1.83
CA GLN A 22 -8.12 -10.23 -0.66
C GLN A 22 -6.81 -9.43 -0.69
N SER A 23 -6.50 -8.72 0.39
CA SER A 23 -5.25 -7.97 0.53
C SER A 23 -4.32 -8.63 1.55
N SER A 24 -3.01 -8.54 1.32
CA SER A 24 -1.97 -8.96 2.25
C SER A 24 -0.89 -7.89 2.36
N ILE A 25 -0.43 -7.65 3.59
CA ILE A 25 0.69 -6.77 3.90
C ILE A 25 1.70 -7.61 4.68
N ARG A 26 2.97 -7.53 4.30
CA ARG A 26 4.08 -8.03 5.10
C ARG A 26 5.16 -6.98 5.20
N VAL A 27 5.71 -6.79 6.39
CA VAL A 27 6.83 -5.87 6.64
C VAL A 27 8.06 -6.66 7.03
N PHE A 28 9.18 -6.34 6.39
CA PHE A 28 10.49 -6.93 6.63
C PHE A 28 11.46 -5.84 7.05
N SER A 29 12.39 -6.17 7.94
CA SER A 29 13.54 -5.31 8.18
C SER A 29 14.65 -5.62 7.17
N GLY A 30 15.17 -4.58 6.54
CA GLY A 30 16.37 -4.66 5.71
C GLY A 30 17.62 -4.89 6.54
N PRO A 31 18.74 -5.29 5.90
CA PRO A 31 20.02 -5.45 6.58
C PRO A 31 20.48 -4.11 7.19
N GLY A 32 20.92 -4.11 8.44
CA GLY A 32 21.38 -2.90 9.12
C GLY A 32 21.81 -3.10 10.57
N LEU A 33 22.39 -2.04 11.14
CA LEU A 33 22.90 -2.01 12.52
C LEU A 33 21.79 -1.81 13.58
N ALA A 34 20.55 -1.60 13.15
CA ALA A 34 19.42 -1.45 14.06
C ALA A 34 19.18 -2.74 14.85
N SER A 35 18.85 -2.62 16.14
CA SER A 35 18.54 -3.80 16.95
C SER A 35 17.30 -4.52 16.41
N ARG A 36 17.25 -5.85 16.58
CA ARG A 36 16.06 -6.65 16.21
C ARG A 36 14.78 -6.13 16.88
N LEU A 37 14.89 -5.66 18.12
CA LEU A 37 13.77 -5.08 18.86
C LEU A 37 13.25 -3.80 18.17
N MET A 38 14.16 -2.91 17.76
CA MET A 38 13.79 -1.68 17.05
C MET A 38 13.16 -2.00 15.69
N ALA A 39 13.75 -2.90 14.91
CA ALA A 39 13.18 -3.39 13.66
C ALA A 39 11.74 -3.91 13.82
N ASN A 40 11.49 -4.69 14.87
CA ASN A 40 10.15 -5.23 15.15
C ASN A 40 9.16 -4.12 15.52
N VAL A 41 9.54 -3.20 16.41
CA VAL A 41 8.66 -2.10 16.84
C VAL A 41 8.27 -1.22 15.65
N TYR A 42 9.24 -0.77 14.86
CA TYR A 42 8.97 0.06 13.68
C TYR A 42 8.21 -0.72 12.59
N GLY A 43 8.50 -2.01 12.42
CA GLY A 43 7.78 -2.88 11.50
C GLY A 43 6.31 -3.00 11.85
N MET A 44 5.99 -3.21 13.14
CA MET A 44 4.62 -3.23 13.63
C MET A 44 3.89 -1.90 13.42
N LEU A 45 4.57 -0.77 13.65
CA LEU A 45 3.98 0.56 13.42
C LEU A 45 3.65 0.79 11.94
N LEU A 46 4.55 0.40 11.04
CA LEU A 46 4.32 0.51 9.60
C LEU A 46 3.19 -0.42 9.15
N GLU A 47 3.17 -1.67 9.61
CA GLU A 47 2.10 -2.62 9.29
C GLU A 47 0.74 -2.11 9.76
N GLU A 48 0.67 -1.55 10.97
CA GLU A 48 -0.57 -1.00 11.52
C GLU A 48 -1.06 0.22 10.73
N HIS A 49 -0.15 1.08 10.26
CA HIS A 49 -0.52 2.21 9.40
C HIS A 49 -1.10 1.73 8.06
N LEU A 50 -0.44 0.75 7.42
CA LEU A 50 -0.93 0.17 6.17
C LEU A 50 -2.26 -0.57 6.34
N ARG A 51 -2.48 -1.22 7.49
CA ARG A 51 -3.76 -1.87 7.81
C ARG A 51 -4.90 -0.85 7.87
N LYS A 52 -4.67 0.35 8.44
CA LYS A 52 -5.66 1.43 8.46
C LYS A 52 -6.01 1.91 7.04
N ASP A 53 -5.04 1.99 6.15
CA ASP A 53 -5.29 2.33 4.74
C ASP A 53 -6.17 1.29 4.04
N VAL A 54 -5.94 0.00 4.31
CA VAL A 54 -6.79 -1.09 3.77
C VAL A 54 -8.23 -0.98 4.26
N VAL A 55 -8.42 -0.72 5.55
CA VAL A 55 -9.75 -0.54 6.15
C VAL A 55 -10.46 0.70 5.59
N MET A 56 -9.73 1.81 5.42
CA MET A 56 -10.28 3.01 4.78
C MET A 56 -10.76 2.69 3.36
N ARG A 57 -9.92 2.03 2.55
CA ARG A 57 -10.25 1.67 1.17
C ARG A 57 -11.45 0.72 1.07
N SER A 58 -11.60 -0.22 1.99
CA SER A 58 -12.76 -1.13 1.97
C SER A 58 -14.09 -0.43 2.22
N ASN A 59 -14.08 0.77 2.82
CA ASN A 59 -15.27 1.56 3.12
C ASN A 59 -15.54 2.65 2.08
N LEU A 60 -14.59 2.93 1.19
CA LEU A 60 -14.74 3.95 0.15
C LEU A 60 -15.39 3.35 -1.10
N LYS A 61 -16.38 4.05 -1.66
CA LYS A 61 -16.86 3.77 -3.02
C LYS A 61 -15.92 4.44 -4.00
N SER A 62 -15.40 3.68 -4.97
CA SER A 62 -14.58 4.26 -6.04
C SER A 62 -15.47 5.16 -6.91
N PRO A 63 -15.17 6.46 -7.04
CA PRO A 63 -15.92 7.31 -7.95
C PRO A 63 -15.61 6.91 -9.40
N GLU A 64 -16.63 6.84 -10.25
CA GLU A 64 -16.43 6.58 -11.69
C GLU A 64 -15.63 7.70 -12.37
N LYS A 65 -15.76 8.93 -11.87
CA LYS A 65 -15.04 10.12 -12.34
C LYS A 65 -14.53 10.94 -11.14
N PRO A 66 -13.26 10.76 -10.72
CA PRO A 66 -12.71 11.54 -9.61
C PRO A 66 -12.55 13.02 -10.02
N ILE A 67 -12.85 13.93 -9.10
CA ILE A 67 -12.51 15.36 -9.25
C ILE A 67 -11.03 15.50 -8.88
N LEU A 68 -10.18 15.83 -9.86
CA LEU A 68 -8.73 15.90 -9.68
C LEU A 68 -8.28 17.34 -9.45
N SER A 69 -7.44 17.54 -8.44
CA SER A 69 -6.74 18.80 -8.19
C SER A 69 -5.40 18.85 -8.95
N SER A 70 -4.71 19.99 -8.91
CA SER A 70 -3.36 20.12 -9.49
C SER A 70 -2.32 19.21 -8.83
N LEU A 71 -2.57 18.74 -7.60
CA LEU A 71 -1.70 17.79 -6.90
C LEU A 71 -1.91 16.34 -7.38
N ASP A 72 -3.03 16.06 -8.06
CA ASP A 72 -3.43 14.71 -8.48
C ASP A 72 -2.98 14.36 -9.90
N SER A 73 -1.95 15.06 -10.40
CA SER A 73 -1.49 15.03 -11.80
C SER A 73 -1.27 13.62 -12.37
N ARG A 74 -0.90 12.64 -11.54
CA ARG A 74 -0.57 11.27 -11.96
C ARG A 74 -1.70 10.27 -11.84
N ILE A 75 -2.86 10.64 -11.30
CA ILE A 75 -3.97 9.69 -11.14
C ILE A 75 -4.49 9.21 -12.49
N ALA A 76 -4.62 10.11 -13.47
CA ALA A 76 -5.05 9.77 -14.82
C ALA A 76 -4.07 8.84 -15.53
N GLU A 77 -2.77 9.15 -15.48
CA GLU A 77 -1.69 8.34 -16.06
C GLU A 77 -1.64 6.93 -15.44
N TYR A 78 -1.76 6.86 -14.11
CA TYR A 78 -1.80 5.59 -13.38
C TYR A 78 -2.99 4.72 -13.80
N ASN A 79 -4.19 5.31 -13.88
CA ASN A 79 -5.39 4.57 -14.29
C ASN A 79 -5.27 4.07 -15.75
N GLN A 80 -4.74 4.90 -16.64
CA GLN A 80 -4.50 4.50 -18.02
C GLN A 80 -3.53 3.31 -18.11
N TRP A 81 -2.40 3.37 -17.39
CA TRP A 81 -1.46 2.26 -17.31
C TRP A 81 -2.10 1.01 -16.71
N PHE A 82 -2.84 1.12 -15.61
CA PHE A 82 -3.46 -0.02 -14.93
C PHE A 82 -4.53 -0.71 -15.80
N THR A 83 -5.28 0.04 -16.60
CA THR A 83 -6.29 -0.57 -17.51
C THR A 83 -5.68 -1.48 -18.57
N THR A 84 -4.37 -1.38 -18.84
CA THR A 84 -3.70 -2.26 -19.83
C THR A 84 -3.71 -3.73 -19.41
N PHE A 85 -3.74 -4.02 -18.10
CA PHE A 85 -3.80 -5.39 -17.58
C PHE A 85 -5.15 -6.10 -17.81
N TYR A 86 -6.20 -5.37 -18.18
CA TYR A 86 -7.57 -5.91 -18.35
C TYR A 86 -8.08 -5.85 -19.79
N LYS A 87 -7.25 -5.39 -20.73
CA LYS A 87 -7.60 -5.31 -22.17
C LYS A 87 -7.27 -6.57 -22.96
N HIS A 88 -6.63 -7.55 -22.33
CA HIS A 88 -6.28 -8.87 -22.86
C HIS A 88 -7.00 -9.96 -22.06
#